data_AF-A0A2P4XHG2-F1
#
_entry.id   AF-A0A2P4XHG2-F1
#
_cell.length_a   1.000
_cell.length_b   1.000
_cell.length_c   1.000
_cell.angle_alpha   90.00
_cell.angle_beta   90.00
_cell.angle_gamma   90.00
#
_symmetry.space_group_name_H-M   'P 1'
#
loop_
_entity.id
_entity.type
_entity.pdbx_description
1 polymer ?
#
loop_
_entity_poly.entity_id
_entity_poly.type
_entity_poly.pdbx_seq_one_letter_code
_entity_poly.pdbx_strand_id
1 'polypeptide(L)'
;MQALGPREQTSTDALSEGPHTASEDRGAAGQAAGTPLSPTPALTEDSATHGVSGGSSAGAIDGESPVVNFDSRRPSTVQLAKLVIGVARNPPCRVDVNLDRRLQNASNLGEVLAAAITPVRIPLHQSEEMVSLRDEVSRCQEQVKDAEDKLATEFQLRTRAEMFCTQASCDFNAAANTLHSVRLENVALSRQLALANAAIATHALTPSPWLNSAFNAEADSAAAMRTIRKDRERFKAGVAAYTEQMAKLRSYLLRSDSRNDGTVPARIQALVTENADLQRANSILRQHSANHGLNTDALVLTSVGITVDDIDWSLRSLC
;
A
#
# COMPACT_ATOMS: atom_id res chain seq x y z
N MET A 1 9.24 6.55 54.07
CA MET A 1 8.01 6.11 53.38
C MET A 1 8.43 5.52 52.04
N GLN A 2 8.39 4.20 51.91
CA GLN A 2 8.62 3.47 50.67
C GLN A 2 7.26 3.24 50.00
N ALA A 3 7.14 3.55 48.71
CA ALA A 3 5.98 3.20 47.90
C ALA A 3 6.45 2.29 46.77
N LEU A 4 6.11 1.01 46.91
CA LEU A 4 6.24 -0.04 45.92
C LEU A 4 5.09 0.07 44.91
N GLY A 5 5.41 -0.06 43.63
CA GLY A 5 4.50 -0.39 42.53
C GLY A 5 5.14 -1.47 41.65
N PRO A 6 4.43 -1.98 40.64
CA PRO A 6 3.57 -3.16 40.74
C PRO A 6 4.22 -4.43 40.16
N ARG A 7 3.72 -5.58 40.59
CA ARG A 7 4.15 -6.92 40.13
C ARG A 7 3.16 -7.44 39.10
N GLU A 8 3.60 -7.54 37.85
CA GLU A 8 2.88 -8.24 36.78
C GLU A 8 2.95 -9.75 36.99
N GLN A 9 1.82 -10.43 36.82
CA GLN A 9 1.73 -11.89 36.75
C GLN A 9 1.36 -12.25 35.30
N THR A 10 2.33 -12.75 34.55
CA THR A 10 2.13 -13.40 33.26
C THR A 10 1.87 -14.89 33.50
N SER A 11 0.62 -15.31 33.25
CA SER A 11 0.26 -16.72 33.18
C SER A 11 0.79 -17.29 31.86
N THR A 12 1.57 -18.35 31.96
CA THR A 12 2.22 -19.05 30.85
C THR A 12 1.46 -20.35 30.65
N ASP A 13 0.62 -20.45 29.61
CA ASP A 13 0.05 -21.73 29.19
C ASP A 13 0.81 -22.22 27.95
N ALA A 14 1.60 -23.27 28.18
CA ALA A 14 2.25 -24.08 27.18
C ALA A 14 1.23 -25.09 26.62
N LEU A 15 1.08 -25.14 25.29
CA LEU A 15 0.38 -26.23 24.63
C LEU A 15 1.39 -27.14 23.92
N SER A 16 1.23 -28.42 24.22
CA SER A 16 2.08 -29.57 23.94
C SER A 16 2.17 -29.90 22.44
N GLU A 17 3.40 -30.17 21.98
CA GLU A 17 3.66 -30.94 20.76
C GLU A 17 3.42 -32.43 20.99
N GLY A 18 2.97 -33.12 19.95
CA GLY A 18 2.91 -34.57 19.82
C GLY A 18 2.99 -34.95 18.33
N PRO A 19 3.86 -35.91 17.91
CA PRO A 19 4.13 -36.18 16.50
C PRO A 19 3.42 -37.45 16.01
N HIS A 20 2.93 -37.45 14.76
CA HIS A 20 2.67 -38.68 14.01
C HIS A 20 3.03 -38.54 12.52
N THR A 21 3.90 -39.44 12.08
CA THR A 21 4.39 -39.67 10.72
C THR A 21 3.77 -40.95 10.14
N ALA A 22 3.63 -40.98 8.79
CA ALA A 22 3.59 -42.13 7.83
C ALA A 22 2.35 -42.03 6.89
N SER A 23 2.53 -41.80 5.57
CA SER A 23 2.80 -42.75 4.44
C SER A 23 1.50 -43.46 3.99
N GLU A 24 1.06 -43.59 2.73
CA GLU A 24 1.63 -43.85 1.38
C GLU A 24 0.70 -43.20 0.30
N ASP A 25 1.17 -42.60 -0.80
CA ASP A 25 1.55 -43.13 -2.13
C ASP A 25 0.56 -44.11 -2.83
N ARG A 26 -0.17 -43.65 -3.87
CA ARG A 26 -0.21 -44.21 -5.26
C ARG A 26 -1.31 -43.59 -6.14
N GLY A 27 -1.00 -43.31 -7.40
CA GLY A 27 -1.98 -43.34 -8.49
C GLY A 27 -1.73 -42.36 -9.65
N ALA A 28 -1.18 -42.86 -10.75
CA ALA A 28 -0.71 -42.11 -11.91
C ALA A 28 -1.75 -41.91 -13.04
N ALA A 29 -1.48 -40.89 -13.86
CA ALA A 29 -1.67 -40.78 -15.31
C ALA A 29 -3.08 -40.73 -15.95
N GLY A 30 -3.27 -39.69 -16.77
CA GLY A 30 -4.31 -39.60 -17.80
C GLY A 30 -4.31 -38.25 -18.52
N GLN A 31 -3.49 -38.11 -19.58
CA GLN A 31 -3.56 -37.02 -20.57
C GLN A 31 -4.68 -37.27 -21.60
N ALA A 32 -5.40 -36.20 -22.00
CA ALA A 32 -5.90 -35.92 -23.36
C ALA A 32 -6.73 -34.62 -23.31
N ALA A 33 -6.23 -33.48 -23.82
CA ALA A 33 -6.35 -33.01 -25.21
C ALA A 33 -7.77 -32.54 -25.61
N GLY A 34 -7.93 -31.24 -25.92
CA GLY A 34 -9.03 -30.75 -26.77
C GLY A 34 -9.60 -29.36 -26.46
N THR A 35 -9.08 -28.34 -27.13
CA THR A 35 -9.84 -27.16 -27.64
C THR A 35 -9.58 -27.13 -29.16
N PRO A 36 -10.33 -26.40 -30.03
CA PRO A 36 -11.56 -25.60 -29.86
C PRO A 36 -12.66 -25.94 -30.90
N LEU A 37 -13.79 -25.22 -30.90
CA LEU A 37 -14.40 -24.52 -32.07
C LEU A 37 -15.90 -24.22 -31.87
N SER A 38 -16.27 -22.94 -32.02
CA SER A 38 -17.52 -22.53 -32.68
C SER A 38 -17.29 -22.46 -34.20
N PRO A 39 -18.34 -22.59 -35.02
CA PRO A 39 -18.82 -21.39 -35.71
C PRO A 39 -20.35 -21.29 -35.90
N THR A 40 -20.74 -20.02 -36.12
CA THR A 40 -21.97 -19.36 -36.58
C THR A 40 -22.78 -20.08 -37.69
N PRO A 41 -24.09 -19.78 -37.82
CA PRO A 41 -24.49 -18.96 -38.97
C PRO A 41 -25.43 -17.79 -38.63
N ALA A 42 -25.41 -16.81 -39.52
CA ALA A 42 -26.02 -15.50 -39.44
C ALA A 42 -27.33 -15.40 -40.24
N LEU A 43 -28.22 -14.55 -39.74
CA LEU A 43 -29.15 -13.60 -40.40
C LEU A 43 -29.61 -13.85 -41.85
N THR A 44 -30.93 -13.78 -42.08
CA THR A 44 -31.51 -12.91 -43.13
C THR A 44 -32.93 -12.51 -42.74
N GLU A 45 -33.16 -11.20 -42.68
CA GLU A 45 -34.45 -10.54 -42.49
C GLU A 45 -35.27 -10.49 -43.79
N ASP A 46 -36.59 -10.42 -43.61
CA ASP A 46 -37.47 -9.35 -44.11
C ASP A 46 -38.65 -9.72 -45.03
N SER A 47 -39.82 -9.24 -44.56
CA SER A 47 -41.02 -8.73 -45.22
C SER A 47 -41.47 -9.20 -46.60
N ALA A 48 -42.76 -9.55 -46.71
CA ALA A 48 -43.80 -8.60 -47.16
C ALA A 48 -45.10 -9.29 -47.62
N THR A 49 -46.18 -8.60 -47.30
CA THR A 49 -47.59 -8.73 -47.70
C THR A 49 -47.90 -8.43 -49.18
N HIS A 50 -48.93 -9.08 -49.73
CA HIS A 50 -49.90 -8.69 -50.81
C HIS A 50 -50.28 -9.98 -51.59
N GLY A 51 -51.50 -10.28 -52.02
CA GLY A 51 -52.65 -9.47 -52.40
C GLY A 51 -53.10 -9.87 -53.82
N VAL A 52 -54.17 -10.67 -53.93
CA VAL A 52 -55.24 -10.71 -54.97
C VAL A 52 -54.90 -10.69 -56.49
N SER A 53 -55.59 -11.61 -57.19
CA SER A 53 -56.13 -11.56 -58.57
C SER A 53 -55.28 -12.00 -59.77
N GLY A 54 -55.94 -12.77 -60.64
CA GLY A 54 -55.91 -12.50 -62.07
C GLY A 54 -55.41 -13.63 -62.98
N GLY A 55 -56.36 -14.33 -63.61
CA GLY A 55 -56.36 -14.45 -65.08
C GLY A 55 -55.61 -15.62 -65.72
N SER A 56 -56.41 -16.58 -66.20
CA SER A 56 -56.46 -17.08 -67.58
C SER A 56 -55.15 -17.38 -68.33
N SER A 57 -54.98 -18.64 -68.73
CA SER A 57 -54.32 -18.92 -70.01
C SER A 57 -55.16 -19.92 -70.82
N ALA A 58 -55.51 -19.47 -72.02
CA ALA A 58 -56.14 -20.26 -73.06
C ALA A 58 -55.08 -21.12 -73.76
N GLY A 59 -55.41 -22.40 -73.98
CA GLY A 59 -54.68 -23.29 -74.88
C GLY A 59 -55.69 -23.89 -75.86
N ALA A 60 -55.67 -23.40 -77.09
CA ALA A 60 -56.47 -23.90 -78.20
C ALA A 60 -55.61 -24.85 -79.06
N ILE A 61 -56.08 -26.08 -79.21
CA ILE A 61 -55.74 -27.08 -80.25
C ILE A 61 -56.56 -28.33 -79.89
N ASP A 62 -57.09 -29.14 -80.77
CA ASP A 62 -57.44 -29.08 -82.19
C ASP A 62 -58.41 -30.27 -82.36
N GLY A 63 -59.14 -30.33 -83.46
CA GLY A 63 -60.16 -31.34 -83.69
C GLY A 63 -59.67 -32.79 -83.62
N GLU A 64 -60.52 -33.66 -83.11
CA GLU A 64 -60.92 -34.89 -83.81
C GLU A 64 -62.11 -35.49 -83.03
N SER A 65 -63.25 -35.62 -83.70
CA SER A 65 -64.39 -36.39 -83.23
C SER A 65 -64.17 -37.87 -83.58
N PRO A 66 -64.18 -38.80 -82.62
CA PRO A 66 -64.63 -40.14 -82.91
C PRO A 66 -66.11 -40.21 -82.56
N VAL A 67 -66.91 -40.41 -83.61
CA VAL A 67 -68.28 -40.92 -83.57
C VAL A 67 -68.29 -42.19 -82.71
N VAL A 68 -68.74 -42.06 -81.46
CA VAL A 68 -69.06 -43.20 -80.61
C VAL A 68 -70.57 -43.43 -80.72
N ASN A 69 -70.91 -44.57 -81.30
CA ASN A 69 -72.27 -45.09 -81.43
C ASN A 69 -73.04 -44.97 -80.11
N PHE A 70 -74.10 -44.17 -80.12
CA PHE A 70 -75.17 -44.24 -79.13
C PHE A 70 -75.98 -45.50 -79.40
N ASP A 71 -75.47 -46.64 -78.92
CA ASP A 71 -76.30 -47.83 -78.82
C ASP A 71 -77.39 -47.59 -77.77
N SER A 72 -78.61 -47.86 -78.23
CA SER A 72 -79.88 -47.60 -77.57
C SER A 72 -79.98 -48.27 -76.20
N ARG A 73 -79.73 -47.49 -75.14
CA ARG A 73 -80.31 -47.76 -73.82
C ARG A 73 -80.52 -46.45 -73.08
N ARG A 74 -81.72 -45.87 -73.21
CA ARG A 74 -82.14 -44.76 -72.34
C ARG A 74 -81.90 -45.20 -70.89
N PRO A 75 -81.10 -44.47 -70.08
CA PRO A 75 -80.97 -44.80 -68.67
C PRO A 75 -82.37 -44.75 -68.06
N SER A 76 -82.70 -45.71 -67.21
CA SER A 76 -83.97 -45.63 -66.50
C SER A 76 -84.02 -44.31 -65.74
N THR A 77 -85.20 -43.69 -65.63
CA THR A 77 -85.38 -42.41 -64.93
C THR A 77 -84.77 -42.41 -63.52
N VAL A 78 -84.71 -43.60 -62.91
CA VAL A 78 -84.06 -43.90 -61.63
C VAL A 78 -82.52 -43.75 -61.69
N GLN A 79 -81.86 -44.28 -62.72
CA GLN A 79 -80.39 -44.15 -62.89
C GLN A 79 -79.98 -42.71 -63.15
N LEU A 80 -80.76 -41.99 -63.96
CA LEU A 80 -80.56 -40.56 -64.18
C LEU A 80 -80.71 -39.77 -62.87
N ALA A 81 -81.75 -40.05 -62.08
CA ALA A 81 -81.95 -39.41 -60.79
C ALA A 81 -80.81 -39.69 -59.80
N LYS A 82 -80.32 -40.94 -59.71
CA LYS A 82 -79.16 -41.30 -58.87
C LYS A 82 -77.91 -40.51 -59.27
N LEU A 83 -77.65 -40.39 -60.58
CA LEU A 83 -76.53 -39.62 -61.11
C LEU A 83 -76.67 -38.13 -60.80
N VAL A 84 -77.85 -37.55 -61.03
CA VAL A 84 -78.13 -36.13 -60.75
C VAL A 84 -77.92 -35.82 -59.27
N ILE A 85 -78.39 -36.66 -58.36
CA ILE A 85 -78.16 -36.48 -56.92
C ILE A 85 -76.68 -36.63 -56.57
N GLY A 86 -75.96 -37.56 -57.20
CA GLY A 86 -74.51 -37.71 -57.02
C GLY A 86 -73.71 -36.49 -57.49
N VAL A 87 -74.10 -35.90 -58.62
CA VAL A 87 -73.45 -34.71 -59.20
C VAL A 87 -73.81 -33.43 -58.44
N ALA A 88 -75.07 -33.31 -57.98
CA ALA A 88 -75.56 -32.14 -57.23
C ALA A 88 -74.96 -31.99 -55.83
N ARG A 89 -74.21 -32.99 -55.33
CA ARG A 89 -73.52 -32.97 -54.03
C ARG A 89 -72.22 -32.16 -53.99
N ASN A 90 -71.94 -31.32 -54.99
CA ASN A 90 -70.69 -30.56 -55.02
C ASN A 90 -70.70 -29.38 -54.04
N PRO A 91 -69.63 -29.18 -53.24
CA PRO A 91 -68.38 -29.94 -53.26
C PRO A 91 -68.48 -31.27 -52.49
N PRO A 92 -67.70 -32.31 -52.85
CA PRO A 92 -67.79 -33.65 -52.26
C PRO A 92 -67.24 -33.66 -50.83
N CYS A 93 -68.06 -33.25 -49.87
CA CYS A 93 -67.73 -33.34 -48.45
C CYS A 93 -67.85 -34.78 -47.97
N ARG A 94 -66.76 -35.53 -48.14
CA ARG A 94 -66.54 -36.90 -47.65
C ARG A 94 -67.53 -37.93 -48.23
N VAL A 95 -67.03 -39.15 -48.45
CA VAL A 95 -67.84 -40.27 -48.93
C VAL A 95 -68.91 -40.55 -47.86
N ASP A 96 -70.14 -40.08 -48.06
CA ASP A 96 -71.26 -40.47 -47.23
C ASP A 96 -71.68 -41.89 -47.65
N VAL A 97 -70.91 -42.86 -47.14
CA VAL A 97 -71.07 -44.29 -47.42
C VAL A 97 -72.50 -44.75 -47.12
N ASN A 98 -73.17 -44.13 -46.16
CA ASN A 98 -74.54 -44.48 -45.79
C ASN A 98 -75.53 -44.03 -46.87
N LEU A 99 -75.39 -42.78 -47.33
CA LEU A 99 -76.20 -42.21 -48.38
C LEU A 99 -75.92 -42.86 -49.75
N ASP A 100 -74.68 -43.20 -50.05
CA ASP A 100 -74.31 -43.93 -51.27
C ASP A 100 -74.88 -45.35 -51.28
N ARG A 101 -74.83 -46.07 -50.15
CA ARG A 101 -75.50 -47.37 -49.99
C ARG A 101 -77.02 -47.26 -50.16
N ARG A 102 -77.65 -46.20 -49.66
CA ARG A 102 -79.10 -45.95 -49.80
C ARG A 102 -79.49 -45.63 -51.23
N LEU A 103 -78.70 -44.82 -51.94
CA LEU A 103 -78.91 -44.57 -53.37
C LEU A 103 -78.70 -45.83 -54.22
N GLN A 104 -77.71 -46.66 -53.89
CA GLN A 104 -77.49 -47.93 -54.60
C GLN A 104 -78.70 -48.86 -54.48
N ASN A 105 -79.27 -48.97 -53.28
CA ASN A 105 -80.42 -49.85 -53.00
C ASN A 105 -81.77 -49.34 -53.53
N ALA A 106 -81.89 -48.08 -53.94
CA ALA A 106 -83.16 -47.53 -54.45
C ALA A 106 -83.52 -48.13 -55.82
N SER A 107 -84.74 -48.64 -55.96
CA SER A 107 -85.26 -49.32 -57.14
C SER A 107 -86.19 -48.44 -58.00
N ASN A 108 -86.74 -47.36 -57.41
CA ASN A 108 -87.65 -46.44 -58.05
C ASN A 108 -87.34 -44.97 -57.73
N LEU A 109 -87.95 -44.04 -58.48
CA LEU A 109 -87.69 -42.61 -58.35
C LEU A 109 -88.09 -42.06 -56.97
N GLY A 110 -89.16 -42.60 -56.37
CA GLY A 110 -89.61 -42.22 -55.03
C GLY A 110 -88.61 -42.60 -53.93
N GLU A 111 -88.01 -43.79 -54.02
CA GLU A 111 -86.94 -44.25 -53.13
C GLU A 111 -85.65 -43.45 -53.30
N VAL A 112 -85.32 -43.03 -54.53
CA VAL A 112 -84.18 -42.16 -54.81
C VAL A 112 -84.36 -40.78 -54.17
N LEU A 113 -85.56 -40.19 -54.26
CA LEU A 113 -85.92 -38.94 -53.59
C LEU A 113 -85.91 -39.09 -52.07
N ALA A 114 -86.52 -40.15 -51.53
CA ALA A 114 -86.50 -40.45 -50.10
C ALA A 114 -85.06 -40.65 -49.59
N ALA A 115 -84.22 -41.33 -50.38
CA ALA A 115 -82.81 -41.51 -50.10
C ALA A 115 -82.07 -40.17 -50.00
N ALA A 116 -82.30 -39.27 -50.96
CA ALA A 116 -81.67 -37.96 -51.01
C ALA A 116 -82.12 -36.99 -49.89
N ILE A 117 -83.38 -37.09 -49.46
CA ILE A 117 -83.96 -36.13 -48.49
C ILE A 117 -83.73 -36.57 -47.03
N THR A 118 -83.50 -37.85 -46.74
CA THR A 118 -83.34 -38.29 -45.34
C THR A 118 -82.02 -37.76 -44.77
N PRO A 119 -82.06 -37.06 -43.62
CA PRO A 119 -80.87 -36.50 -42.97
C PRO A 119 -79.80 -37.56 -42.67
N VAL A 120 -78.53 -37.18 -42.83
CA VAL A 120 -77.38 -37.98 -42.40
C VAL A 120 -77.47 -38.19 -40.90
N ARG A 121 -77.81 -39.41 -40.47
CA ARG A 121 -77.76 -39.80 -39.06
C ARG A 121 -76.38 -40.35 -38.78
N ILE A 122 -75.54 -39.53 -38.14
CA ILE A 122 -74.28 -40.01 -37.56
C ILE A 122 -74.65 -41.07 -36.50
N PRO A 123 -74.12 -42.31 -36.58
CA PRO A 123 -74.32 -43.32 -35.56
C PRO A 123 -73.98 -42.77 -34.17
N LEU A 124 -74.82 -43.03 -33.16
CA LEU A 124 -74.64 -42.51 -31.78
C LEU A 124 -73.21 -42.72 -31.24
N HIS A 125 -72.62 -43.89 -31.52
CA HIS A 125 -71.24 -44.22 -31.17
C HIS A 125 -70.20 -43.25 -31.77
N GLN A 126 -70.35 -42.84 -33.03
CA GLN A 126 -69.43 -41.87 -33.65
C GLN A 126 -69.62 -40.47 -33.06
N SER A 127 -70.80 -40.12 -32.54
CA SER A 127 -71.00 -38.87 -31.81
C SER A 127 -70.39 -38.88 -30.41
N GLU A 128 -70.39 -40.03 -29.72
CA GLU A 128 -69.71 -40.20 -28.42
C GLU A 128 -68.18 -40.07 -28.56
N GLU A 129 -67.59 -40.68 -29.60
CA GLU A 129 -66.17 -40.51 -29.92
C GLU A 129 -65.81 -39.06 -30.25
N MET A 130 -66.65 -38.35 -31.01
CA MET A 130 -66.46 -36.94 -31.33
C MET A 130 -66.56 -36.03 -30.10
N VAL A 131 -67.38 -36.40 -29.10
CA VAL A 131 -67.42 -35.69 -27.81
C VAL A 131 -66.14 -35.99 -27.02
N SER A 132 -65.75 -37.26 -26.90
CA SER A 132 -64.51 -37.66 -26.21
C SER A 132 -63.27 -37.01 -26.81
N LEU A 133 -63.17 -36.91 -28.15
CA LEU A 133 -62.06 -36.24 -28.81
C LEU A 133 -62.05 -34.74 -28.56
N ARG A 134 -63.22 -34.09 -28.49
CA ARG A 134 -63.29 -32.66 -28.13
C ARG A 134 -62.84 -32.43 -26.70
N ASP A 135 -63.30 -33.27 -25.77
CA ASP A 135 -62.89 -33.20 -24.36
C ASP A 135 -61.38 -33.41 -24.22
N GLU A 136 -60.81 -34.35 -24.97
CA GLU A 136 -59.36 -34.58 -24.98
C GLU A 136 -58.60 -33.41 -25.61
N VAL A 137 -59.09 -32.83 -26.71
CA VAL A 137 -58.51 -31.61 -27.29
C VAL A 137 -58.55 -30.47 -26.27
N SER A 138 -59.65 -30.28 -25.55
CA SER A 138 -59.75 -29.28 -24.50
C SER A 138 -58.76 -29.53 -23.36
N ARG A 139 -58.60 -30.79 -22.92
CA ARG A 139 -57.60 -31.19 -21.92
C ARG A 139 -56.18 -30.91 -22.39
N CYS A 140 -55.84 -31.30 -23.62
CA CYS A 140 -54.52 -31.04 -24.19
C CYS A 140 -54.24 -29.54 -24.33
N GLN A 141 -55.23 -28.74 -24.73
CA GLN A 141 -55.10 -27.29 -24.82
C GLN A 141 -54.81 -26.65 -23.46
N GLU A 142 -55.51 -27.09 -22.40
CA GLU A 142 -55.25 -26.61 -21.04
C GLU A 142 -53.83 -26.99 -20.57
N GLN A 143 -53.39 -28.22 -20.85
CA GLN A 143 -52.02 -28.66 -20.53
C GLN A 143 -50.94 -27.87 -21.30
N VAL A 144 -51.17 -27.56 -22.57
CA VAL A 144 -50.24 -26.73 -23.36
C VAL A 144 -50.13 -25.33 -22.74
N LYS A 145 -51.25 -24.72 -22.39
CA LYS A 145 -51.27 -23.40 -21.76
C LYS A 145 -50.55 -23.40 -20.40
N ASP A 146 -50.80 -24.40 -19.56
CA ASP A 146 -50.09 -24.55 -18.28
C ASP A 146 -48.58 -24.76 -18.48
N ALA A 147 -48.18 -25.55 -19.50
CA ALA A 147 -46.78 -25.74 -19.84
C ALA A 147 -46.12 -24.46 -20.37
N GLU A 148 -46.82 -23.66 -21.18
CA GLU A 148 -46.36 -22.34 -21.65
C GLU A 148 -46.16 -21.37 -20.50
N ASP A 149 -47.11 -21.29 -19.57
CA ASP A 149 -47.01 -20.45 -18.37
C ASP A 149 -45.81 -20.88 -17.50
N LYS A 150 -45.61 -22.19 -17.30
CA LYS A 150 -44.44 -22.73 -16.59
C LYS A 150 -43.14 -22.40 -17.32
N LEU A 151 -43.07 -22.57 -18.63
CA LEU A 151 -41.88 -22.24 -19.41
C LEU A 151 -41.55 -20.74 -19.32
N ALA A 152 -42.56 -19.86 -19.32
CA ALA A 152 -42.36 -18.43 -19.13
C ALA A 152 -41.75 -18.11 -17.76
N THR A 153 -42.21 -18.78 -16.68
CA THR A 153 -41.62 -18.60 -15.35
C THR A 153 -40.19 -19.11 -15.27
N GLU A 154 -39.90 -20.29 -15.83
CA GLU A 154 -38.54 -20.83 -15.88
C GLU A 154 -37.60 -19.95 -16.70
N PHE A 155 -38.07 -19.38 -17.81
CA PHE A 155 -37.27 -18.45 -18.61
C PHE A 155 -36.91 -17.18 -17.84
N GLN A 156 -37.86 -16.62 -17.07
CA GLN A 156 -37.59 -15.47 -16.19
C GLN A 156 -36.59 -15.81 -15.08
N LEU A 157 -36.73 -16.97 -14.45
CA LEU A 157 -35.80 -17.43 -13.41
C LEU A 157 -34.40 -17.66 -13.98
N ARG A 158 -34.29 -18.27 -15.17
CA ARG A 158 -33.01 -18.47 -15.87
C ARG A 158 -32.35 -17.14 -16.22
N THR A 159 -33.11 -16.19 -16.76
CA THR A 159 -32.60 -14.84 -17.07
C THR A 159 -32.07 -14.17 -15.80
N ARG A 160 -32.79 -14.29 -14.68
CA ARG A 160 -32.34 -13.76 -13.39
C ARG A 160 -31.09 -14.45 -12.87
N ALA A 161 -31.01 -15.77 -12.98
CA ALA A 161 -29.82 -16.53 -12.58
C ALA A 161 -28.60 -16.15 -13.41
N GLU A 162 -28.77 -15.95 -14.73
CA GLU A 162 -27.70 -15.49 -15.61
C GLU A 162 -27.20 -14.09 -15.23
N MET A 163 -28.09 -13.15 -14.92
CA MET A 163 -27.70 -11.84 -14.40
C MET A 163 -26.93 -11.94 -13.07
N PHE A 164 -27.33 -12.83 -12.16
CA PHE A 164 -26.58 -13.04 -10.92
C PHE A 164 -25.19 -13.64 -11.17
N CYS A 165 -25.06 -14.59 -12.11
CA CYS A 165 -23.77 -15.18 -12.46
C CYS A 165 -22.83 -14.15 -13.09
N THR A 166 -23.33 -13.28 -13.99
CA THR A 166 -22.52 -12.22 -14.58
C THR A 166 -22.09 -11.20 -13.53
N GLN A 167 -23.00 -10.79 -12.64
CA GLN A 167 -22.69 -9.88 -11.53
C GLN A 167 -21.63 -10.48 -10.59
N ALA A 168 -21.82 -11.72 -10.13
CA ALA A 168 -20.87 -12.40 -9.25
C ALA A 168 -19.48 -12.56 -9.92
N SER A 169 -19.45 -12.77 -11.24
CA SER A 169 -18.18 -12.85 -12.00
C SER A 169 -17.48 -11.49 -12.07
N CYS A 170 -18.23 -10.41 -12.27
CA CYS A 170 -17.70 -9.05 -12.22
C CYS A 170 -17.13 -8.72 -10.84
N ASP A 171 -17.87 -9.04 -9.77
CA ASP A 171 -17.45 -8.81 -8.39
C ASP A 171 -16.20 -9.63 -8.02
N PHE A 172 -16.15 -10.90 -8.45
CA PHE A 172 -14.98 -11.75 -8.26
C PHE A 172 -13.74 -11.16 -8.95
N ASN A 173 -13.88 -10.70 -10.20
CA ASN A 173 -12.78 -10.08 -10.94
C ASN A 173 -12.32 -8.78 -10.27
N ALA A 174 -13.25 -7.95 -9.78
CA ALA A 174 -12.91 -6.75 -9.03
C ALA A 174 -12.13 -7.10 -7.75
N ALA A 175 -12.58 -8.08 -6.98
CA ALA A 175 -11.90 -8.57 -5.77
C ALA A 175 -10.53 -9.20 -6.08
N ALA A 176 -10.39 -9.92 -7.19
CA ALA A 176 -9.12 -10.49 -7.62
C ALA A 176 -8.10 -9.39 -7.95
N ASN A 177 -8.53 -8.30 -8.60
CA ASN A 177 -7.68 -7.16 -8.91
C ASN A 177 -7.21 -6.43 -7.65
N THR A 178 -8.10 -6.20 -6.68
CA THR A 178 -7.71 -5.56 -5.41
C THR A 178 -6.75 -6.44 -4.62
N LEU A 179 -7.00 -7.75 -4.56
CA LEU A 179 -6.08 -8.72 -3.94
C LEU A 179 -4.70 -8.71 -4.60
N HIS A 180 -4.65 -8.64 -5.93
CA HIS A 180 -3.38 -8.54 -6.66
C HIS A 180 -2.63 -7.25 -6.29
N SER A 181 -3.31 -6.10 -6.24
CA SER A 181 -2.72 -4.82 -5.82
C SER A 181 -2.13 -4.89 -4.41
N VAL A 182 -2.91 -5.39 -3.45
CA VAL A 182 -2.48 -5.53 -2.05
C VAL A 182 -1.27 -6.48 -1.93
N ARG A 183 -1.23 -7.56 -2.71
CA ARG A 183 -0.07 -8.46 -2.75
C ARG A 183 1.20 -7.76 -3.24
N LEU A 184 1.10 -6.93 -4.27
CA LEU A 184 2.24 -6.15 -4.77
C LEU A 184 2.75 -5.16 -3.72
N GLU A 185 1.85 -4.45 -3.04
CA GLU A 185 2.19 -3.54 -1.95
C GLU A 185 2.85 -4.27 -0.77
N ASN A 186 2.31 -5.44 -0.39
CA ASN A 186 2.87 -6.24 0.69
C ASN A 186 4.31 -6.69 0.39
N VAL A 187 4.60 -7.08 -0.86
CA VAL A 187 5.96 -7.40 -1.31
C VAL A 187 6.87 -6.17 -1.24
N ALA A 188 6.40 -5.00 -1.67
CA ALA A 188 7.19 -3.76 -1.60
C ALA A 188 7.51 -3.36 -0.14
N LEU A 189 6.52 -3.41 0.75
CA LEU A 189 6.69 -3.12 2.17
C LEU A 189 7.62 -4.13 2.85
N SER A 190 7.48 -5.42 2.53
CA SER A 190 8.36 -6.47 3.04
C SER A 190 9.82 -6.22 2.64
N ARG A 191 10.05 -5.79 1.39
CA ARG A 191 11.39 -5.40 0.92
C ARG A 191 11.91 -4.18 1.67
N GLN A 192 11.09 -3.16 1.90
CA GLN A 192 11.48 -1.98 2.65
C GLN A 192 11.83 -2.31 4.11
N LEU A 193 11.06 -3.18 4.75
CA LEU A 193 11.33 -3.67 6.10
C LEU A 193 12.65 -4.45 6.16
N ALA A 194 12.93 -5.30 5.17
CA ALA A 194 14.22 -5.99 5.08
C ALA A 194 15.40 -5.01 4.94
N LEU A 195 15.27 -3.97 4.12
CA LEU A 195 16.29 -2.93 3.98
C LEU A 195 16.50 -2.14 5.28
N ALA A 196 15.42 -1.76 5.96
CA ALA A 196 15.49 -1.05 7.24
C ALA A 196 16.17 -1.91 8.32
N ASN A 197 15.82 -3.21 8.39
CA ASN A 197 16.45 -4.13 9.32
C ASN A 197 17.95 -4.31 9.03
N ALA A 198 18.34 -4.38 7.75
CA ALA A 198 19.75 -4.42 7.38
C ALA A 198 20.48 -3.13 7.80
N ALA A 199 19.86 -1.96 7.61
CA ALA A 199 20.43 -0.68 8.04
C ALA A 199 20.59 -0.61 9.57
N ILE A 200 19.58 -1.04 10.32
CA ILE A 200 19.65 -1.12 11.79
C ILE A 200 20.78 -2.06 12.23
N ALA A 201 20.90 -3.24 11.60
CA ALA A 201 21.98 -4.17 11.90
C ALA A 201 23.37 -3.56 11.62
N THR A 202 23.53 -2.82 10.52
CA THR A 202 24.80 -2.11 10.25
C THR A 202 25.11 -1.07 11.32
N HIS A 203 24.13 -0.24 11.71
CA HIS A 203 24.31 0.74 12.79
C HIS A 203 24.58 0.10 14.16
N ALA A 204 24.04 -1.08 14.43
CA ALA A 204 24.32 -1.82 15.66
C ALA A 204 25.75 -2.39 15.69
N LEU A 205 26.27 -2.86 14.54
CA LEU A 205 27.59 -3.48 14.44
C LEU A 205 28.74 -2.46 14.38
N THR A 206 28.51 -1.28 13.81
CA THR A 206 29.48 -0.19 13.83
C THR A 206 29.12 0.80 14.94
N PRO A 207 29.80 0.80 16.11
CA PRO A 207 29.62 1.87 17.08
C PRO A 207 29.86 3.20 16.36
N SER A 208 28.94 4.15 16.53
CA SER A 208 28.98 5.37 15.74
C SER A 208 30.35 6.06 15.90
N PRO A 209 30.90 6.67 14.83
CA PRO A 209 32.16 7.42 14.94
C PRO A 209 32.14 8.44 16.09
N TRP A 210 30.96 8.97 16.38
CA TRP A 210 30.69 9.85 17.53
C TRP A 210 30.84 9.16 18.88
N LEU A 211 30.32 7.93 19.04
CA LEU A 211 30.52 7.14 20.26
C LEU A 211 32.00 6.85 20.52
N ASN A 212 32.74 6.42 19.49
CA ASN A 212 34.17 6.18 19.63
C ASN A 212 34.95 7.47 19.94
N SER A 213 34.62 8.57 19.28
CA SER A 213 35.20 9.89 19.57
C SER A 213 34.91 10.33 21.01
N ALA A 214 33.70 10.11 21.50
CA ALA A 214 33.32 10.43 22.88
C ALA A 214 34.11 9.61 23.90
N PHE A 215 34.24 8.29 23.70
CA PHE A 215 35.06 7.44 24.58
C PHE A 215 36.53 7.88 24.61
N ASN A 216 37.10 8.24 23.45
CA ASN A 216 38.47 8.74 23.38
C ASN A 216 38.63 10.09 24.09
N ALA A 217 37.70 11.02 23.88
CA ALA A 217 37.70 12.32 24.56
C ALA A 217 37.55 12.18 26.09
N GLU A 218 36.75 11.23 26.55
CA GLU A 218 36.63 10.91 27.97
C GLU A 218 37.96 10.36 28.53
N ALA A 219 38.60 9.44 27.82
CA ALA A 219 39.90 8.90 28.20
C ALA A 219 40.99 10.00 28.28
N ASP A 220 41.01 10.91 27.31
CA ASP A 220 41.93 12.05 27.26
C ASP A 220 41.67 13.03 28.41
N SER A 221 40.39 13.34 28.69
CA SER A 221 40.02 14.19 29.82
C SER A 221 40.45 13.58 31.16
N ALA A 222 40.30 12.26 31.31
CA ALA A 222 40.76 11.53 32.49
C ALA A 222 42.29 11.55 32.58
N ALA A 223 43.00 11.44 31.46
CA ALA A 223 44.46 11.57 31.42
C ALA A 223 44.94 12.97 31.85
N ALA A 224 44.34 14.02 31.31
CA ALA A 224 44.62 15.40 31.68
C ALA A 224 44.31 15.68 33.16
N MET A 225 43.21 15.15 33.69
CA MET A 225 42.89 15.26 35.12
C MET A 225 43.95 14.60 36.01
N ARG A 226 44.51 13.46 35.60
CA ARG A 226 45.60 12.80 36.34
C ARG A 226 46.89 13.63 36.31
N THR A 227 47.23 14.28 35.21
CA THR A 227 48.43 15.13 35.13
C THR A 227 48.26 16.39 35.97
N ILE A 228 47.12 17.09 35.86
CA ILE A 228 46.79 18.26 36.69
C ILE A 228 46.88 17.92 38.18
N ARG A 229 46.36 16.75 38.59
CA ARG A 229 46.46 16.32 39.99
C ARG A 229 47.92 16.16 40.42
N LYS A 230 48.75 15.51 39.62
CA LYS A 230 50.19 15.35 39.91
C LYS A 230 50.89 16.69 40.00
N ASP A 231 50.65 17.59 39.04
CA ASP A 231 51.27 18.91 38.99
C ASP A 231 50.86 19.76 40.18
N ARG A 232 49.58 19.70 40.58
CA ARG A 232 49.08 20.35 41.78
C ARG A 232 49.79 19.85 43.04
N GLU A 233 50.00 18.55 43.18
CA GLU A 233 50.72 18.00 44.33
C GLU A 233 52.20 18.39 44.31
N ARG A 234 52.86 18.42 43.14
CA ARG A 234 54.23 18.93 43.02
C ARG A 234 54.32 20.41 43.39
N PHE A 235 53.38 21.22 42.94
CA PHE A 235 53.32 22.64 43.26
C PHE A 235 53.13 22.86 44.77
N LYS A 236 52.19 22.15 45.41
CA LYS A 236 52.01 22.18 46.87
C LYS A 236 53.31 21.83 47.62
N ALA A 237 53.99 20.76 47.19
CA ALA A 237 55.27 20.36 47.78
C ALA A 237 56.33 21.45 47.60
N GLY A 238 56.39 22.09 46.43
CA GLY A 238 57.29 23.22 46.16
C GLY A 238 57.03 24.42 47.07
N VAL A 239 55.76 24.80 47.25
CA VAL A 239 55.37 25.90 48.16
C VAL A 239 55.73 25.56 49.62
N ALA A 240 55.51 24.32 50.05
CA ALA A 240 55.88 23.89 51.40
C ALA A 240 57.40 23.98 51.63
N ALA A 241 58.19 23.49 50.67
CA ALA A 241 59.65 23.57 50.72
C ALA A 241 60.16 25.03 50.74
N TYR A 242 59.59 25.90 49.91
CA TYR A 242 59.92 27.33 49.92
C TYR A 242 59.55 28.00 51.25
N THR A 243 58.39 27.65 51.82
CA THR A 243 57.96 28.17 53.12
C THR A 243 58.92 27.74 54.23
N GLU A 244 59.42 26.50 54.19
CA GLU A 244 60.44 26.01 55.11
C GLU A 244 61.77 26.76 54.94
N GLN A 245 62.20 27.02 53.70
CA GLN A 245 63.40 27.83 53.42
C GLN A 245 63.24 29.25 53.97
N MET A 246 62.07 29.87 53.80
CA MET A 246 61.77 31.19 54.35
C MET A 246 61.79 31.19 55.88
N ALA A 247 61.25 30.15 56.52
CA ALA A 247 61.33 29.99 57.97
C ALA A 247 62.78 29.84 58.46
N LYS A 248 63.61 29.06 57.76
CA LYS A 248 65.05 28.94 58.03
C LYS A 248 65.73 30.30 57.91
N LEU A 249 65.52 31.05 56.83
CA LEU A 249 66.10 32.38 56.66
C LEU A 249 65.71 33.34 57.80
N ARG A 250 64.42 33.38 58.16
CA ARG A 250 63.94 34.19 59.30
C ARG A 250 64.63 33.81 60.60
N SER A 251 64.79 32.50 60.86
CA SER A 251 65.49 32.02 62.05
C SER A 251 66.97 32.38 62.05
N TYR A 252 67.65 32.35 60.89
CA TYR A 252 69.04 32.78 60.73
C TYR A 252 69.20 34.27 61.01
N LEU A 253 68.32 35.11 60.45
CA LEU A 253 68.34 36.55 60.68
C LEU A 253 68.12 36.88 62.16
N LEU A 254 67.13 36.27 62.82
CA LEU A 254 66.86 36.49 64.24
C LEU A 254 68.03 36.03 65.14
N ARG A 255 68.66 34.90 64.81
CA ARG A 255 69.86 34.43 65.52
C ARG A 255 71.06 35.36 65.28
N SER A 256 71.20 35.93 64.09
CA SER A 256 72.27 36.89 63.80
C SER A 256 72.09 38.19 64.56
N ASP A 257 70.84 38.67 64.69
CA ASP A 257 70.50 39.88 65.45
C ASP A 257 70.80 39.70 66.94
N SER A 258 70.37 38.57 67.53
CA SER A 258 70.69 38.24 68.93
C SER A 258 72.17 37.96 69.21
N ARG A 259 72.96 37.49 68.22
CA ARG A 259 74.41 37.29 68.37
C ARG A 259 75.19 38.61 68.26
N ASN A 260 74.64 39.58 67.54
CA ASN A 260 75.15 40.95 67.48
C ASN A 260 74.59 41.74 68.67
N ASP A 261 74.93 41.33 69.90
CA ASP A 261 74.41 41.77 71.20
C ASP A 261 74.41 43.30 71.39
N GLY A 262 73.45 43.99 70.74
CA GLY A 262 73.39 45.44 70.59
C GLY A 262 74.60 46.10 69.91
N THR A 263 75.68 45.37 69.60
CA THR A 263 77.00 45.96 69.29
C THR A 263 77.01 46.63 67.91
N VAL A 264 76.37 46.02 66.92
CA VAL A 264 76.28 46.57 65.56
C VAL A 264 75.33 47.78 65.53
N PRO A 265 74.10 47.71 66.10
CA PRO A 265 73.26 48.90 66.26
C PRO A 265 73.94 50.03 67.02
N ALA A 266 74.63 49.74 68.14
CA ALA A 266 75.33 50.75 68.93
C ALA A 266 76.50 51.39 68.17
N ARG A 267 77.24 50.63 67.36
CA ARG A 267 78.34 51.15 66.54
C ARG A 267 77.85 52.00 65.37
N ILE A 268 76.74 51.63 64.74
CA ILE A 268 76.07 52.47 63.74
C ILE A 268 75.63 53.78 64.39
N GLN A 269 75.02 53.71 65.58
CA GLN A 269 74.57 54.90 66.29
C GLN A 269 75.74 55.80 66.72
N ALA A 270 76.86 55.21 67.16
CA ALA A 270 78.08 55.94 67.49
C ALA A 270 78.68 56.66 66.27
N LEU A 271 78.76 56.00 65.11
CA LEU A 271 79.23 56.60 63.86
C LEU A 271 78.29 57.70 63.35
N VAL A 272 76.98 57.59 63.61
CA VAL A 272 76.01 58.64 63.30
C VAL A 272 76.26 59.87 64.17
N THR A 273 76.49 59.71 65.49
CA THR A 273 76.87 60.83 66.36
C THR A 273 78.20 61.47 65.95
N GLU A 274 79.20 60.66 65.63
CA GLU A 274 80.51 61.14 65.18
C GLU A 274 80.42 61.92 63.86
N ASN A 275 79.61 61.45 62.90
CA ASN A 275 79.35 62.20 61.68
C ASN A 275 78.67 63.54 61.95
N ALA A 276 77.76 63.61 62.91
CA ALA A 276 77.12 64.87 63.29
C ALA A 276 78.14 65.85 63.92
N ASP A 277 79.09 65.35 64.71
CA ASP A 277 80.18 66.17 65.27
C ASP A 277 81.15 66.67 64.20
N LEU A 278 81.54 65.80 63.26
CA LEU A 278 82.40 66.16 62.14
C LEU A 278 81.73 67.20 61.23
N GLN A 279 80.43 67.07 60.95
CA GLN A 279 79.68 68.08 60.20
C GLN A 279 79.68 69.44 60.92
N ARG A 280 79.53 69.46 62.25
CA ARG A 280 79.65 70.69 63.05
C ARG A 280 81.06 71.29 62.94
N ALA A 281 82.10 70.48 63.11
CA ALA A 281 83.49 70.94 62.99
C ALA A 281 83.81 71.48 61.60
N ASN A 282 83.32 70.81 60.55
CA ASN A 282 83.49 71.26 59.17
C ASN A 282 82.77 72.60 58.91
N SER A 283 81.56 72.77 59.44
CA SER A 283 80.84 74.03 59.39
C SER A 283 81.60 75.18 60.08
N ILE A 284 82.18 74.93 61.26
CA ILE A 284 83.01 75.91 61.98
C ILE A 284 84.26 76.28 61.18
N LEU A 285 84.95 75.31 60.58
CA LEU A 285 86.12 75.56 59.75
C LEU A 285 85.77 76.39 58.51
N ARG A 286 84.67 76.05 57.81
CA ARG A 286 84.17 76.84 56.68
C ARG A 286 83.85 78.27 57.10
N GLN A 287 83.23 78.48 58.26
CA GLN A 287 82.96 79.81 58.80
C GLN A 287 84.24 80.58 59.13
N HIS A 288 85.23 79.93 59.75
CA HIS A 288 86.53 80.54 60.05
C HIS A 288 87.26 80.95 58.77
N SER A 289 87.29 80.09 57.75
CA SER A 289 87.89 80.41 56.45
C SER A 289 87.20 81.58 55.75
N ALA A 290 85.86 81.65 55.80
CA ALA A 290 85.10 82.79 55.27
C ALA A 290 85.45 84.11 55.98
N ASN A 291 85.62 84.09 57.31
CA ASN A 291 86.00 85.26 58.09
C ASN A 291 87.41 85.80 57.76
N HIS A 292 88.31 84.94 57.28
CA HIS A 292 89.67 85.31 56.89
C HIS A 292 89.83 85.57 55.37
N GLY A 293 88.73 85.65 54.63
CA GLY A 293 88.73 85.91 53.18
C GLY A 293 89.33 84.79 52.34
N LEU A 294 89.56 83.60 52.93
CA LEU A 294 90.08 82.43 52.26
C LEU A 294 88.91 81.64 51.67
N ASN A 295 88.78 81.63 50.34
CA ASN A 295 87.80 80.76 49.69
C ASN A 295 88.25 79.29 49.83
N THR A 296 87.62 78.56 50.74
CA THR A 296 87.92 77.15 51.04
C THR A 296 87.83 76.23 49.83
N ASP A 297 86.93 76.50 48.88
CA ASP A 297 86.80 75.65 47.68
C ASP A 297 88.01 75.86 46.73
N ALA A 298 88.59 77.07 46.71
CA ALA A 298 89.83 77.36 45.98
C ALA A 298 91.09 76.79 46.68
N LEU A 299 91.08 76.72 48.01
CA LEU A 299 92.17 76.14 48.81
C LEU A 299 92.23 74.61 48.65
N VAL A 300 91.07 73.94 48.61
CA VAL A 300 90.99 72.49 48.36
C VAL A 300 91.48 72.14 46.94
N LEU A 301 91.10 72.94 45.93
CA LEU A 301 91.61 72.78 44.56
C LEU A 301 93.14 72.90 44.49
N THR A 302 93.70 73.95 45.11
CA THR A 302 95.16 74.17 45.13
C THR A 302 95.94 73.14 45.94
N SER A 303 95.37 72.56 46.99
CA SER A 303 96.05 71.53 47.82
C SER A 303 96.03 70.13 47.22
N VAL A 304 95.11 69.83 46.29
CA VAL A 304 95.17 68.63 45.44
C VAL A 304 96.06 68.85 44.20
N GLY A 305 96.64 70.06 44.05
CA GLY A 305 97.52 70.42 42.95
C GLY A 305 96.79 70.71 41.64
N ILE A 306 95.49 71.01 41.71
CA ILE A 306 94.65 71.32 40.55
C ILE A 306 94.50 72.83 40.47
N THR A 307 94.99 73.44 39.39
CA THR A 307 94.75 74.86 39.13
C THR A 307 93.38 75.04 38.46
N VAL A 308 92.75 76.22 38.58
CA VAL A 308 91.41 76.48 37.98
C VAL A 308 91.40 76.26 36.46
N ASP A 309 92.58 76.33 35.82
CA ASP A 309 92.79 76.10 34.39
C ASP A 309 92.94 74.60 34.03
N ASP A 310 93.24 73.71 34.99
CA ASP A 310 93.29 72.25 34.82
C ASP A 310 91.90 71.60 34.95
N ILE A 311 90.90 72.38 35.37
CA ILE A 311 89.51 71.93 35.41
C ILE A 311 88.95 72.06 33.99
N ASP A 312 88.64 70.94 33.36
CA ASP A 312 87.97 70.94 32.07
C ASP A 312 86.54 71.49 32.20
N TRP A 313 86.40 72.80 31.98
CA TRP A 313 85.11 73.50 31.99
C TRP A 313 84.21 73.09 30.82
N SER A 314 84.71 72.34 29.83
CA SER A 314 83.89 71.80 28.73
C SER A 314 83.00 70.62 29.16
N LEU A 315 83.23 70.03 30.34
CA LEU A 315 82.32 69.08 30.97
C LEU A 315 81.13 69.73 31.70
N ARG A 316 81.01 71.07 31.68
CA ARG A 316 79.83 71.78 32.20
C ARG A 316 78.81 72.19 31.12
N SER A 317 79.05 71.89 29.84
CA SER A 317 78.02 72.05 28.78
C SER A 317 77.20 70.79 28.51
N LEU A 318 77.27 69.78 29.41
CA LEU A 318 76.34 68.66 29.42
C LEU A 318 75.81 68.39 30.84
N CYS A 319 75.03 69.33 31.38
CA CYS A 319 73.89 69.16 32.30
C CYS A 319 73.07 70.45 32.30
#